data_AF-A0A7Z9IH63-F1
#
_entry.id   AF-A0A7Z9IH63-F1
#
_cell.length_a   1.000
_cell.length_b   1.000
_cell.length_c   1.000
_cell.angle_alpha   90.00
_cell.angle_beta   90.00
_cell.angle_gamma   90.00
#
_symmetry.space_group_name_H-M   'P 1'
#
loop_
_entity.id
_entity.type
_entity.pdbx_description
1 polymer ?
#
loop_
_entity_poly.entity_id
_entity_poly.type
_entity_poly.pdbx_seq_one_letter_code
_entity_poly.pdbx_strand_id
1 'polypeptide(L)'
;MSTSLVIAVLSSLMGSGLVQPICTPRDFHNAFGNSIQGDNEFIAKAIFDDYAEQVQAINSGETENADTTPSQQLAIELQRATEADMLFDELLSSLSVINNDIEWRTSIANLRRSVLLEARKFTNPWPATVWVDVPSITTVPDSVLFQIDTFLLNNIDKDRTERFMASVLQLGGNVLKCKAYEKQSMQRWGEYLDIIAPYIDEEVAAALYPQLNTGEEVQRIANWIYKNSNDTKIHESVSKQLAIWNTIKKKQNAARLWSTD
;
A
#
# COMPACT_ATOMS: atom_id res chain seq x y z
N MET A 1 15.05 -12.04 -16.85
CA MET A 1 14.98 -11.09 -15.73
C MET A 1 15.75 -11.71 -14.57
N SER A 2 16.72 -10.99 -14.02
CA SER A 2 17.81 -11.52 -13.19
C SER A 2 17.32 -12.00 -11.82
N THR A 3 17.87 -13.13 -11.36
CA THR A 3 17.75 -13.69 -10.00
C THR A 3 18.01 -12.68 -8.88
N SER A 4 18.72 -11.57 -9.17
CA SER A 4 18.92 -10.45 -8.25
C SER A 4 17.64 -9.71 -7.85
N LEU A 5 16.60 -9.68 -8.71
CA LEU A 5 15.32 -9.06 -8.39
C LEU A 5 14.49 -9.95 -7.45
N VAL A 6 14.65 -11.28 -7.56
CA VAL A 6 13.97 -12.29 -6.74
C VAL A 6 14.43 -12.18 -5.28
N ILE A 7 15.72 -11.98 -5.05
CA ILE A 7 16.29 -11.80 -3.71
C ILE A 7 15.83 -10.48 -3.07
N ALA A 8 15.72 -9.39 -3.84
CA ALA A 8 15.28 -8.09 -3.30
C ALA A 8 13.81 -8.07 -2.84
N VAL A 9 12.90 -8.76 -3.55
CA VAL A 9 11.48 -8.91 -3.16
C VAL A 9 11.34 -9.82 -1.93
N LEU A 10 12.20 -10.85 -1.83
CA LEU A 10 12.28 -11.72 -0.67
C LEU A 10 12.83 -10.98 0.57
N SER A 11 13.79 -10.07 0.41
CA SER A 11 14.32 -9.25 1.50
C SER A 11 13.33 -8.19 2.00
N SER A 12 12.38 -7.72 1.20
CA SER A 12 11.35 -6.78 1.65
C SER A 12 10.20 -7.47 2.38
N LEU A 13 9.84 -8.70 2.00
CA LEU A 13 8.82 -9.50 2.69
C LEU A 13 9.36 -10.12 3.99
N MET A 14 10.59 -10.65 3.95
CA MET A 14 11.21 -11.34 5.10
C MET A 14 12.04 -10.42 6.03
N GLY A 15 12.14 -9.12 5.74
CA GLY A 15 13.16 -8.24 6.33
C GLY A 15 12.74 -7.36 7.51
N SER A 16 11.45 -7.19 7.81
CA SER A 16 11.03 -6.33 8.94
C SER A 16 10.74 -7.08 10.24
N GLY A 17 10.46 -8.39 10.18
CA GLY A 17 9.98 -9.15 11.34
C GLY A 17 8.65 -8.65 11.92
N LEU A 18 7.97 -7.71 11.24
CA LEU A 18 6.73 -7.09 11.68
C LEU A 18 5.57 -7.61 10.82
N VAL A 19 4.56 -8.19 11.46
CA VAL A 19 3.28 -8.58 10.86
C VAL A 19 2.62 -7.36 10.23
N GLN A 20 1.72 -7.57 9.27
CA GLN A 20 0.90 -6.52 8.66
C GLN A 20 -0.53 -7.05 8.45
N PRO A 21 -1.58 -6.24 8.62
CA PRO A 21 -1.56 -4.82 8.98
C PRO A 21 -1.19 -4.56 10.45
N ILE A 22 -0.60 -3.39 10.73
CA ILE A 22 -0.39 -2.89 12.10
C ILE A 22 -0.92 -1.45 12.16
N CYS A 23 -1.85 -1.21 13.08
CA CYS A 23 -2.24 0.13 13.48
C CYS A 23 -1.26 0.63 14.55
N THR A 24 -0.44 1.63 14.23
CA THR A 24 0.50 2.21 15.20
C THR A 24 -0.19 3.24 16.09
N PRO A 25 0.38 3.59 17.26
CA PRO A 25 -0.14 4.69 18.08
C PRO A 25 -0.24 6.01 17.31
N ARG A 26 0.66 6.22 16.34
CA ARG A 26 0.64 7.39 15.46
C ARG A 26 -0.57 7.35 14.53
N ASP A 27 -0.88 6.21 13.92
CA ASP A 27 -2.03 6.07 13.03
C ASP A 27 -3.33 6.30 13.79
N PHE A 28 -3.46 5.68 14.97
CA PHE A 28 -4.59 5.87 15.87
C PHE A 28 -4.76 7.35 16.25
N HIS A 29 -3.68 8.01 16.69
CA HIS A 29 -3.72 9.42 17.05
C HIS A 29 -4.04 10.33 15.87
N ASN A 30 -3.49 10.07 14.67
CA ASN A 30 -3.79 10.85 13.48
C ASN A 30 -5.28 10.74 13.09
N ALA A 31 -5.88 9.56 13.26
CA ALA A 31 -7.28 9.33 12.91
C ALA A 31 -8.24 9.94 13.94
N PHE A 32 -7.91 9.87 15.23
CA PHE A 32 -8.86 10.16 16.30
C PHE A 32 -8.49 11.34 17.22
N GLY A 33 -7.27 11.86 17.16
CA GLY A 33 -6.69 12.72 18.20
C GLY A 33 -7.49 13.97 18.55
N ASN A 34 -8.28 14.51 17.62
CA ASN A 34 -9.17 15.65 17.87
C ASN A 34 -10.62 15.24 18.15
N SER A 35 -11.02 14.03 17.75
CA SER A 35 -12.39 13.49 17.80
C SER A 35 -12.70 12.79 19.13
N ILE A 36 -11.66 12.53 19.92
CA ILE A 36 -11.72 11.83 21.19
C ILE A 36 -11.75 12.86 22.33
N GLN A 37 -12.83 12.89 23.12
CA GLN A 37 -12.93 13.71 24.33
C GLN A 37 -13.66 12.96 25.45
N GLY A 38 -13.31 13.27 26.71
CA GLY A 38 -14.00 12.76 27.89
C GLY A 38 -13.90 11.24 28.02
N ASP A 39 -15.00 10.59 28.38
CA ASP A 39 -15.04 9.13 28.65
C ASP A 39 -14.68 8.29 27.41
N ASN A 40 -14.96 8.81 26.20
CA ASN A 40 -14.61 8.14 24.95
C ASN A 40 -13.08 8.03 24.77
N GLU A 41 -12.29 8.93 25.35
CA GLU A 41 -10.83 8.87 25.29
C GLU A 41 -10.27 7.71 26.05
N PHE A 42 -10.73 7.56 27.28
CA PHE A 42 -10.30 6.48 28.14
C PHE A 42 -10.65 5.12 27.54
N ILE A 43 -11.89 4.97 27.05
CA ILE A 43 -12.38 3.71 26.47
C ILE A 43 -11.63 3.40 25.16
N ALA A 44 -11.53 4.35 24.23
CA ALA A 44 -10.90 4.12 22.94
C ALA A 44 -9.40 3.78 23.08
N LYS A 45 -8.71 4.43 24.04
CA LYS A 45 -7.32 4.11 24.34
C LYS A 45 -7.17 2.71 24.95
N ALA A 46 -8.02 2.32 25.88
CA ALA A 46 -7.99 0.97 26.45
C ALA A 46 -8.19 -0.12 25.38
N ILE A 47 -9.11 0.10 24.44
CA ILE A 47 -9.32 -0.81 23.30
C ILE A 47 -8.06 -0.86 22.41
N PHE A 48 -7.44 0.29 22.14
CA PHE A 48 -6.21 0.33 21.35
C PHE A 48 -5.03 -0.37 22.04
N ASP A 49 -4.86 -0.16 23.35
CA ASP A 49 -3.78 -0.77 24.12
C ASP A 49 -3.92 -2.32 24.14
N ASP A 50 -5.15 -2.84 24.28
CA ASP A 50 -5.44 -4.27 24.17
C ASP A 50 -5.12 -4.83 22.78
N TYR A 51 -5.57 -4.15 21.71
CA TYR A 51 -5.20 -4.50 20.33
C TYR A 51 -3.67 -4.55 20.14
N ALA A 52 -2.95 -3.55 20.66
CA ALA A 52 -1.50 -3.46 20.51
C ALA A 52 -0.77 -4.61 21.21
N GLU A 53 -1.24 -5.02 22.40
CA GLU A 53 -0.71 -6.19 23.12
C GLU A 53 -0.93 -7.49 22.32
N GLN A 54 -2.13 -7.68 21.78
CA GLN A 54 -2.46 -8.86 20.97
C GLN A 54 -1.62 -8.93 19.68
N VAL A 55 -1.43 -7.81 18.97
CA VAL A 55 -0.55 -7.74 17.78
C VAL A 55 0.91 -8.01 18.14
N GLN A 56 1.38 -7.53 19.29
CA GLN A 56 2.73 -7.84 19.77
C GLN A 56 2.91 -9.33 20.04
N ALA A 57 1.89 -10.02 20.54
CA ALA A 57 1.91 -11.47 20.73
C ALA A 57 2.05 -12.23 19.39
N ILE A 58 1.34 -11.79 18.33
CA ILE A 58 1.49 -12.37 16.97
C ILE A 58 2.93 -12.21 16.46
N ASN A 59 3.52 -11.02 16.65
CA ASN A 59 4.90 -10.73 16.26
C ASN A 59 5.94 -11.54 17.05
N SER A 60 5.64 -11.85 18.31
CA SER A 60 6.54 -12.56 19.22
C SER A 60 6.43 -14.09 19.12
N GLY A 61 5.49 -14.62 18.32
CA GLY A 61 5.32 -16.06 18.11
C GLY A 61 6.59 -16.73 17.58
N GLU A 62 6.81 -17.99 17.99
CA GLU A 62 8.08 -18.74 17.86
C GLU A 62 8.88 -18.42 16.58
N THR A 63 10.13 -18.05 16.80
CA THR A 63 11.16 -17.78 15.79
C THR A 63 11.35 -18.96 14.85
N GLU A 64 11.55 -18.63 13.58
CA GLU A 64 11.94 -19.51 12.48
C GLU A 64 12.76 -20.71 12.94
N ASN A 65 12.18 -21.92 12.83
CA ASN A 65 12.99 -23.13 12.86
C ASN A 65 13.95 -23.05 11.66
N ALA A 66 15.24 -23.30 11.90
CA ALA A 66 16.29 -23.24 10.87
C ALA A 66 16.04 -24.15 9.64
N ASP A 67 15.09 -25.08 9.75
CA ASP A 67 14.70 -26.02 8.70
C ASP A 67 13.45 -25.59 7.89
N THR A 68 12.91 -24.38 8.11
CA THR A 68 11.75 -23.89 7.35
C THR A 68 12.16 -23.46 5.94
N THR A 69 11.46 -23.99 4.94
CA THR A 69 11.66 -23.58 3.54
C THR A 69 11.06 -22.18 3.29
N PRO A 70 11.54 -21.43 2.28
CA PRO A 70 10.96 -20.12 1.93
C PRO A 70 9.45 -20.14 1.71
N SER A 71 8.91 -21.21 1.11
CA SER A 71 7.46 -21.36 0.93
C SER A 71 6.69 -21.58 2.25
N GLN A 72 7.31 -22.24 3.23
CA GLN A 72 6.73 -22.40 4.57
C GLN A 72 6.78 -21.10 5.37
N GLN A 73 7.87 -20.33 5.26
CA GLN A 73 7.96 -18.99 5.85
C GLN A 73 6.84 -18.09 5.32
N LEU A 74 6.62 -18.05 4.00
CA LEU A 74 5.51 -17.29 3.41
C LEU A 74 4.12 -17.75 3.87
N ALA A 75 3.93 -19.04 4.17
CA ALA A 75 2.67 -19.55 4.70
C ALA A 75 2.44 -19.09 6.15
N ILE A 76 3.49 -19.08 6.97
CA ILE A 76 3.46 -18.55 8.34
C ILE A 76 3.18 -17.04 8.31
N GLU A 77 3.84 -16.29 7.43
CA GLU A 77 3.59 -14.86 7.24
C GLU A 77 2.15 -14.57 6.80
N LEU A 78 1.59 -15.36 5.87
CA LEU A 78 0.19 -15.24 5.46
C LEU A 78 -0.76 -15.48 6.63
N GLN A 79 -0.48 -16.49 7.47
CA GLN A 79 -1.28 -16.77 8.66
C GLN A 79 -1.23 -15.59 9.63
N ARG A 80 -0.03 -15.12 10.01
CA ARG A 80 0.15 -13.98 10.91
C ARG A 80 -0.54 -12.73 10.36
N ALA A 81 -0.41 -12.47 9.06
CA ALA A 81 -1.06 -11.35 8.41
C ALA A 81 -2.59 -11.46 8.42
N THR A 82 -3.14 -12.68 8.40
CA THR A 82 -4.59 -12.92 8.52
C THR A 82 -5.06 -12.69 9.96
N GLU A 83 -4.31 -13.19 10.95
CA GLU A 83 -4.61 -12.96 12.36
C GLU A 83 -4.55 -11.47 12.75
N ALA A 84 -3.53 -10.74 12.27
CA ALA A 84 -3.39 -9.31 12.55
C ALA A 84 -4.52 -8.46 11.93
N ASP A 85 -5.02 -8.87 10.77
CA ASP A 85 -6.15 -8.21 10.10
C ASP A 85 -7.47 -8.47 10.80
N MET A 86 -7.69 -9.70 11.29
CA MET A 86 -8.83 -10.01 12.15
C MET A 86 -8.84 -9.16 13.43
N LEU A 87 -7.67 -9.02 14.09
CA LEU A 87 -7.53 -8.12 15.25
C LEU A 87 -7.79 -6.66 14.88
N PHE A 88 -7.36 -6.23 13.68
CA PHE A 88 -7.60 -4.88 13.22
C PHE A 88 -9.09 -4.63 12.94
N ASP A 89 -9.80 -5.58 12.34
CA ASP A 89 -11.25 -5.52 12.18
C ASP A 89 -11.98 -5.50 13.53
N GLU A 90 -11.51 -6.26 14.51
CA GLU A 90 -12.03 -6.25 15.88
C GLU A 90 -11.81 -4.90 16.57
N LEU A 91 -10.63 -4.30 16.43
CA LEU A 91 -10.34 -2.94 16.90
C LEU A 91 -11.36 -1.95 16.31
N LEU A 92 -11.53 -1.95 14.99
CA LEU A 92 -12.42 -1.00 14.31
C LEU A 92 -13.89 -1.23 14.69
N SER A 93 -14.30 -2.49 14.83
CA SER A 93 -15.64 -2.87 15.31
C SER A 93 -15.88 -2.37 16.73
N SER A 94 -14.93 -2.58 17.63
CA SER A 94 -14.99 -2.14 19.03
C SER A 94 -15.07 -0.62 19.14
N LEU A 95 -14.27 0.11 18.35
CA LEU A 95 -14.34 1.57 18.28
C LEU A 95 -15.69 2.05 17.75
N SER A 96 -16.32 1.32 16.81
CA SER A 96 -17.62 1.71 16.22
C SER A 96 -18.79 1.68 17.21
N VAL A 97 -18.66 0.94 18.31
CA VAL A 97 -19.70 0.85 19.36
C VAL A 97 -19.62 2.03 20.34
N ILE A 98 -18.46 2.69 20.46
CA ILE A 98 -18.24 3.80 21.40
C ILE A 98 -19.08 5.03 21.02
N ASN A 99 -19.06 5.41 19.75
CA ASN A 99 -19.78 6.58 19.24
C ASN A 99 -20.23 6.34 17.79
N ASN A 100 -21.40 6.88 17.41
CA ASN A 100 -21.99 6.77 16.08
C ASN A 100 -22.03 8.09 15.30
N ASP A 101 -21.47 9.17 15.87
CA ASP A 101 -21.36 10.47 15.21
C ASP A 101 -20.60 10.37 13.88
N ILE A 102 -20.93 11.26 12.94
CA ILE A 102 -20.35 11.24 11.60
C ILE A 102 -18.83 11.44 11.63
N GLU A 103 -18.33 12.31 12.51
CA GLU A 103 -16.90 12.56 12.69
C GLU A 103 -16.18 11.30 13.18
N TRP A 104 -16.77 10.59 14.15
CA TRP A 104 -16.24 9.34 14.68
C TRP A 104 -16.16 8.23 13.61
N ARG A 105 -17.25 8.05 12.85
CA ARG A 105 -17.28 7.08 11.74
C ARG A 105 -16.28 7.42 10.65
N THR A 106 -16.07 8.72 10.40
CA THR A 106 -15.05 9.20 9.44
C THR A 106 -13.64 8.92 9.96
N SER A 107 -13.38 9.11 11.26
CA SER A 107 -12.12 8.70 11.90
C SER A 107 -11.85 7.20 11.77
N ILE A 108 -12.85 6.34 11.99
CA ILE A 108 -12.74 4.88 11.78
C ILE A 108 -12.39 4.56 10.33
N ALA A 109 -13.10 5.15 9.36
CA ALA A 109 -12.84 4.92 7.93
C ALA A 109 -11.43 5.41 7.52
N ASN A 110 -10.98 6.54 8.06
CA ASN A 110 -9.64 7.06 7.86
C ASN A 110 -8.58 6.11 8.43
N LEU A 111 -8.77 5.62 9.66
CA LEU A 111 -7.85 4.66 10.27
C LEU A 111 -7.73 3.39 9.44
N ARG A 112 -8.89 2.80 9.06
CA ARG A 112 -8.93 1.58 8.22
C ARG A 112 -8.17 1.78 6.93
N ARG A 113 -8.52 2.83 6.19
CA ARG A 113 -7.91 3.16 4.89
C ARG A 113 -6.40 3.29 5.00
N SER A 114 -5.89 4.13 5.92
CA SER A 114 -4.46 4.41 6.02
C SER A 114 -3.66 3.17 6.43
N VAL A 115 -4.16 2.38 7.40
CA VAL A 115 -3.48 1.16 7.85
C VAL A 115 -3.45 0.08 6.75
N LEU A 116 -4.57 -0.17 6.08
CA LEU A 116 -4.63 -1.21 5.03
C LEU A 116 -3.79 -0.85 3.80
N LEU A 117 -3.77 0.43 3.41
CA LEU A 117 -2.97 0.89 2.27
C LEU A 117 -1.47 0.87 2.57
N GLU A 118 -1.05 1.23 3.79
CA GLU A 118 0.37 1.14 4.19
C GLU A 118 0.81 -0.33 4.32
N ALA A 119 -0.03 -1.20 4.89
CA ALA A 119 0.23 -2.64 4.96
C ALA A 119 0.44 -3.27 3.57
N ARG A 120 -0.42 -2.89 2.61
CA ARG A 120 -0.28 -3.30 1.21
C ARG A 120 1.04 -2.81 0.61
N LYS A 121 1.35 -1.52 0.75
CA LYS A 121 2.59 -0.92 0.23
C LYS A 121 3.83 -1.61 0.80
N PHE A 122 3.81 -1.95 2.09
CA PHE A 122 4.89 -2.67 2.76
C PHE A 122 5.14 -4.06 2.14
N THR A 123 4.07 -4.78 1.81
CA THR A 123 4.12 -6.17 1.32
C THR A 123 3.80 -6.31 -0.18
N ASN A 124 4.03 -5.26 -0.98
CA ASN A 124 3.70 -5.24 -2.40
C ASN A 124 4.80 -5.90 -3.26
N PRO A 125 4.56 -7.07 -3.88
CA PRO A 125 5.54 -7.70 -4.76
C PRO A 125 5.62 -7.04 -6.15
N TRP A 126 4.73 -6.09 -6.48
CA TRP A 126 4.67 -5.42 -7.78
C TRP A 126 4.91 -3.91 -7.66
N PRO A 127 6.17 -3.45 -7.76
CA PRO A 127 6.52 -2.03 -7.58
C PRO A 127 5.83 -1.06 -8.55
N ALA A 128 5.34 -1.55 -9.70
CA ALA A 128 4.61 -0.75 -10.68
C ALA A 128 3.14 -0.47 -10.29
N THR A 129 2.65 -1.10 -9.21
CA THR A 129 1.23 -1.15 -8.83
C THR A 129 1.09 -0.68 -7.39
N VAL A 130 1.28 0.62 -7.20
CA VAL A 130 1.20 1.25 -5.87
C VAL A 130 -0.23 1.69 -5.61
N TRP A 131 -0.77 1.30 -4.46
CA TRP A 131 -2.05 1.82 -4.00
C TRP A 131 -1.76 2.95 -3.04
N VAL A 132 -2.15 4.16 -3.43
CA VAL A 132 -1.84 5.37 -2.68
C VAL A 132 -3.03 5.79 -1.85
N ASP A 133 -2.73 6.25 -0.65
CA ASP A 133 -3.72 6.85 0.21
C ASP A 133 -4.10 8.27 -0.25
N VAL A 134 -4.86 8.38 -1.34
CA VAL A 134 -5.18 9.66 -2.01
C VAL A 134 -5.70 10.74 -1.06
N PRO A 135 -6.62 10.45 -0.12
CA PRO A 135 -7.13 11.48 0.79
C PRO A 135 -6.11 12.00 1.81
N SER A 136 -4.95 11.34 1.95
CA SER A 136 -3.83 11.87 2.75
C SER A 136 -3.00 12.93 1.99
N ILE A 137 -3.18 13.02 0.66
CA ILE A 137 -2.43 13.91 -0.23
C ILE A 137 -3.32 15.07 -0.71
N THR A 138 -4.54 14.75 -1.16
CA THR A 138 -5.44 15.73 -1.77
C THR A 138 -6.85 15.60 -1.19
N THR A 139 -7.60 16.70 -1.19
CA THR A 139 -8.97 16.70 -0.63
C THR A 139 -9.91 15.93 -1.55
N VAL A 140 -10.65 14.98 -0.98
CA VAL A 140 -11.71 14.23 -1.68
C VAL A 140 -13.04 14.37 -0.93
N PRO A 141 -14.19 14.24 -1.61
CA PRO A 141 -15.49 14.20 -0.94
C PRO A 141 -15.64 12.97 -0.03
N ASP A 142 -16.43 13.08 1.05
CA ASP A 142 -16.71 11.97 1.97
C ASP A 142 -17.27 10.73 1.25
N SER A 143 -18.11 10.94 0.23
CA SER A 143 -18.65 9.85 -0.58
C SER A 143 -17.56 9.02 -1.28
N VAL A 144 -16.41 9.62 -1.56
CA VAL A 144 -15.24 8.93 -2.15
C VAL A 144 -14.45 8.24 -1.06
N LEU A 145 -14.28 8.85 0.12
CA LEU A 145 -13.68 8.19 1.29
C LEU A 145 -14.37 6.85 1.57
N PHE A 146 -15.69 6.86 1.66
CA PHE A 146 -16.47 5.64 1.92
C PHE A 146 -16.44 4.63 0.76
N GLN A 147 -16.32 5.09 -0.49
CA GLN A 147 -16.12 4.19 -1.64
C GLN A 147 -14.77 3.48 -1.58
N ILE A 148 -13.69 4.20 -1.25
CA ILE A 148 -12.36 3.62 -1.05
C ILE A 148 -12.39 2.61 0.10
N ASP A 149 -12.97 2.99 1.24
CA ASP A 149 -13.08 2.13 2.43
C ASP A 149 -13.85 0.83 2.12
N THR A 150 -15.00 0.94 1.45
CA THR A 150 -15.80 -0.22 1.02
C THR A 150 -15.03 -1.10 0.03
N PHE A 151 -14.30 -0.48 -0.90
CA PHE A 151 -13.48 -1.20 -1.87
C PHE A 151 -12.37 -2.01 -1.17
N LEU A 152 -11.67 -1.43 -0.19
CA LEU A 152 -10.63 -2.10 0.56
C LEU A 152 -11.17 -3.30 1.32
N LEU A 153 -12.27 -3.14 2.06
CA LEU A 153 -12.94 -4.23 2.78
C LEU A 153 -13.30 -5.41 1.87
N ASN A 154 -13.83 -5.13 0.68
CA ASN A 154 -14.28 -6.18 -0.24
C ASN A 154 -13.14 -6.93 -0.94
N ASN A 155 -11.91 -6.41 -0.87
CA ASN A 155 -10.79 -6.91 -1.68
C ASN A 155 -9.53 -7.28 -0.88
N ILE A 156 -9.39 -6.87 0.39
CA ILE A 156 -8.16 -7.03 1.17
C ILE A 156 -7.71 -8.50 1.30
N ASP A 157 -8.64 -9.41 1.62
CA ASP A 157 -8.35 -10.85 1.73
C ASP A 157 -7.80 -11.44 0.43
N LYS A 158 -8.49 -11.11 -0.66
CA LYS A 158 -8.12 -11.62 -1.97
C LYS A 158 -6.80 -11.01 -2.42
N ASP A 159 -6.54 -9.74 -2.09
CA ASP A 159 -5.27 -9.08 -2.37
C ASP A 159 -4.09 -9.67 -1.62
N ARG A 160 -4.24 -9.85 -0.31
CA ARG A 160 -3.25 -10.55 0.51
C ARG A 160 -2.94 -11.92 -0.07
N THR A 161 -3.97 -12.73 -0.32
CA THR A 161 -3.80 -14.08 -0.87
C THR A 161 -3.03 -14.07 -2.18
N GLU A 162 -3.36 -13.17 -3.11
CA GLU A 162 -2.66 -13.07 -4.39
C GLU A 162 -1.17 -12.74 -4.24
N ARG A 163 -0.82 -11.80 -3.36
CA ARG A 163 0.57 -11.39 -3.14
C ARG A 163 1.42 -12.52 -2.57
N PHE A 164 0.90 -13.22 -1.57
CA PHE A 164 1.59 -14.38 -0.98
C PHE A 164 1.70 -15.53 -1.98
N MET A 165 0.62 -15.86 -2.69
CA MET A 165 0.63 -16.95 -3.67
C MET A 165 1.52 -16.64 -4.90
N ALA A 166 1.55 -15.38 -5.35
CA ALA A 166 2.48 -14.96 -6.40
C ALA A 166 3.94 -15.17 -5.98
N SER A 167 4.27 -14.84 -4.73
CA SER A 167 5.62 -15.01 -4.15
C SER A 167 6.00 -16.49 -4.04
N VAL A 168 5.10 -17.34 -3.53
CA VAL A 168 5.30 -18.80 -3.46
C VAL A 168 5.52 -19.41 -4.86
N LEU A 169 4.71 -19.01 -5.85
CA LEU A 169 4.83 -19.53 -7.20
C LEU A 169 6.09 -19.05 -7.92
N GLN A 170 6.55 -17.83 -7.61
CA GLN A 170 7.82 -17.31 -8.11
C GLN A 170 9.01 -18.11 -7.56
N LEU A 171 9.01 -18.43 -6.26
CA LEU A 171 9.99 -19.32 -5.63
C LEU A 171 9.98 -20.72 -6.25
N GLY A 172 8.79 -21.27 -6.52
CA GLY A 172 8.62 -22.57 -7.16
C GLY A 172 8.87 -22.60 -8.68
N GLY A 173 9.24 -21.48 -9.30
CA GLY A 173 9.52 -21.39 -10.74
C GLY A 173 8.29 -21.49 -11.66
N ASN A 174 7.07 -21.37 -11.13
CA ASN A 174 5.83 -21.48 -11.90
C ASN A 174 5.38 -20.12 -12.45
N VAL A 175 6.06 -19.69 -13.51
CA VAL A 175 5.88 -18.35 -14.12
C VAL A 175 4.44 -18.13 -14.62
N LEU A 176 3.78 -19.14 -15.18
CA LEU A 176 2.42 -18.98 -15.74
C LEU A 176 1.38 -18.69 -14.67
N LYS A 177 1.40 -19.45 -13.56
CA LYS A 177 0.46 -19.20 -12.46
C LYS A 177 0.78 -17.91 -11.71
N CYS A 178 2.06 -17.56 -11.57
CA CYS A 178 2.47 -16.28 -11.00
C CYS A 178 1.87 -15.11 -11.80
N LYS A 179 1.98 -15.14 -13.14
CA LYS A 179 1.36 -14.14 -14.04
C LYS A 179 -0.16 -14.06 -13.94
N ALA A 180 -0.82 -15.17 -13.59
CA ALA A 180 -2.28 -15.17 -13.41
C ALA A 180 -2.67 -14.35 -12.17
N TYR A 181 -1.95 -14.51 -11.05
CA TYR A 181 -2.17 -13.70 -9.84
C TYR A 181 -1.77 -12.24 -10.02
N GLU A 182 -0.66 -11.98 -10.72
CA GLU A 182 -0.29 -10.62 -11.11
C GLU A 182 -1.42 -9.96 -11.90
N LYS A 183 -1.95 -10.63 -12.93
CA LYS A 183 -3.08 -10.12 -13.72
C LYS A 183 -4.30 -9.78 -12.85
N GLN A 184 -4.66 -10.65 -11.90
CA GLN A 184 -5.81 -10.40 -11.03
C GLN A 184 -5.57 -9.20 -10.10
N SER A 185 -4.36 -9.06 -9.54
CA SER A 185 -4.01 -7.88 -8.74
C SER A 185 -4.02 -6.60 -9.58
N MET A 186 -3.55 -6.65 -10.84
CA MET A 186 -3.64 -5.51 -11.77
C MET A 186 -5.09 -5.14 -12.11
N GLN A 187 -5.99 -6.12 -12.23
CA GLN A 187 -7.41 -5.85 -12.47
C GLN A 187 -8.02 -5.10 -11.28
N ARG A 188 -7.77 -5.56 -10.05
CA ARG A 188 -8.22 -4.86 -8.84
C ARG A 188 -7.58 -3.50 -8.67
N TRP A 189 -6.33 -3.35 -9.08
CA TRP A 189 -5.70 -2.04 -9.14
C TRP A 189 -6.43 -1.12 -10.12
N GLY A 190 -6.82 -1.62 -11.30
CA GLY A 190 -7.66 -0.87 -12.24
C GLY A 190 -8.99 -0.41 -11.63
N GLU A 191 -9.66 -1.28 -10.89
CA GLU A 191 -10.91 -0.95 -10.19
C GLU A 191 -10.69 0.13 -9.11
N TYR A 192 -9.59 0.07 -8.37
CA TYR A 192 -9.25 1.10 -7.39
C TYR A 192 -8.88 2.43 -8.08
N LEU A 193 -8.14 2.37 -9.20
CA LEU A 193 -7.82 3.53 -10.04
C LEU A 193 -9.08 4.22 -10.53
N ASP A 194 -10.11 3.49 -10.93
CA ASP A 194 -11.37 4.08 -11.40
C ASP A 194 -12.04 4.95 -10.31
N ILE A 195 -11.90 4.58 -9.04
CA ILE A 195 -12.41 5.36 -7.90
C ILE A 195 -11.62 6.66 -7.72
N ILE A 196 -10.29 6.59 -7.84
CA ILE A 196 -9.40 7.71 -7.48
C ILE A 196 -8.98 8.58 -8.68
N ALA A 197 -9.18 8.14 -9.91
CA ALA A 197 -8.73 8.81 -11.13
C ALA A 197 -9.10 10.30 -11.22
N PRO A 198 -10.32 10.73 -10.82
CA PRO A 198 -10.69 12.16 -10.83
C PRO A 198 -9.85 13.04 -9.88
N TYR A 199 -9.15 12.43 -8.92
CA TYR A 199 -8.38 13.10 -7.87
C TYR A 199 -6.86 12.94 -8.06
N ILE A 200 -6.42 12.41 -9.21
CA ILE A 200 -4.99 12.29 -9.51
C ILE A 200 -4.46 13.65 -9.98
N ASP A 201 -3.94 14.43 -9.04
CA ASP A 201 -3.15 15.63 -9.29
C ASP A 201 -1.63 15.31 -9.38
N GLU A 202 -0.79 16.34 -9.46
CA GLU A 202 0.67 16.18 -9.58
C GLU A 202 1.29 15.46 -8.38
N GLU A 203 0.77 15.67 -7.17
CA GLU A 203 1.29 15.08 -5.94
C GLU A 203 0.86 13.62 -5.82
N VAL A 204 -0.41 13.34 -6.12
CA VAL A 204 -0.96 11.98 -6.16
C VAL A 204 -0.26 11.16 -7.25
N ALA A 205 -0.04 11.73 -8.44
CA ALA A 205 0.69 11.06 -9.52
C ALA A 205 2.13 10.72 -9.10
N ALA A 206 2.81 11.60 -8.37
CA ALA A 206 4.16 11.35 -7.88
C ALA A 206 4.21 10.21 -6.84
N ALA A 207 3.15 10.07 -6.02
CA ALA A 207 3.01 8.98 -5.08
C ALA A 207 2.63 7.65 -5.76
N LEU A 208 1.78 7.68 -6.79
CA LEU A 208 1.32 6.50 -7.53
C LEU A 208 2.42 5.89 -8.40
N TYR A 209 3.30 6.75 -8.89
CA TYR A 209 4.36 6.34 -9.81
C TYR A 209 5.73 6.78 -9.31
N PRO A 210 6.22 6.26 -8.16
CA PRO A 210 7.50 6.64 -7.59
C PRO A 210 8.68 6.26 -8.50
N GLN A 211 8.53 5.28 -9.39
CA GLN A 211 9.48 4.97 -10.46
C GLN A 211 9.62 6.09 -11.49
N LEU A 212 8.56 6.87 -11.69
CA LEU A 212 8.63 8.12 -12.44
C LEU A 212 9.27 9.23 -11.60
N ASN A 213 9.60 9.00 -10.33
CA ASN A 213 10.23 9.99 -9.46
C ASN A 213 11.77 9.88 -9.49
N THR A 214 12.37 8.74 -9.86
CA THR A 214 13.84 8.59 -9.95
C THR A 214 14.42 8.93 -11.32
N GLY A 215 13.57 9.03 -12.35
CA GLY A 215 13.96 9.43 -13.71
C GLY A 215 14.68 8.36 -14.53
N GLU A 216 15.40 7.44 -13.90
CA GLU A 216 16.11 6.35 -14.61
C GLU A 216 15.16 5.46 -15.40
N GLU A 217 14.02 5.09 -14.82
CA GLU A 217 13.03 4.22 -15.47
C GLU A 217 12.35 4.92 -16.66
N VAL A 218 12.03 6.20 -16.50
CA VAL A 218 11.47 7.05 -17.55
C VAL A 218 12.45 7.19 -18.71
N GLN A 219 13.71 7.48 -18.39
CA GLN A 219 14.77 7.61 -19.37
C GLN A 219 15.03 6.26 -20.07
N ARG A 220 14.99 5.15 -19.34
CA ARG A 220 15.15 3.80 -19.88
C ARG A 220 14.04 3.44 -20.86
N ILE A 221 12.77 3.72 -20.51
CA ILE A 221 11.62 3.47 -21.37
C ILE A 221 11.67 4.36 -22.62
N ALA A 222 11.96 5.66 -22.46
CA ALA A 222 12.13 6.56 -23.60
C ALA A 222 13.24 6.08 -24.54
N ASN A 223 14.40 5.73 -24.00
CA ASN A 223 15.53 5.19 -24.76
C ASN A 223 15.18 3.87 -25.46
N TRP A 224 14.40 2.99 -24.80
CA TRP A 224 13.92 1.76 -25.42
C TRP A 224 12.98 2.05 -26.59
N ILE A 225 12.04 3.00 -26.46
CA ILE A 225 11.12 3.36 -27.55
C ILE A 225 11.91 3.95 -28.73
N TYR A 226 12.87 4.86 -28.47
CA TYR A 226 13.75 5.41 -29.51
C TYR A 226 14.55 4.35 -30.26
N LYS A 227 14.94 3.28 -29.56
CA LYS A 227 15.74 2.19 -30.13
C LYS A 227 14.90 1.18 -30.92
N ASN A 228 13.62 1.04 -30.60
CA ASN A 228 12.77 -0.04 -31.12
C ASN A 228 11.60 0.44 -32.00
N SER A 229 11.39 1.76 -32.11
CA SER A 229 10.44 2.36 -33.04
C SER A 229 11.18 3.09 -34.16
N ASN A 230 10.68 2.99 -35.39
CA ASN A 230 11.13 3.84 -36.51
C ASN A 230 10.10 4.93 -36.85
N ASP A 231 9.02 5.02 -36.08
CA ASP A 231 7.96 6.00 -36.30
C ASP A 231 8.34 7.35 -35.66
N THR A 232 8.53 8.34 -36.54
CA THR A 232 8.92 9.71 -36.18
C THR A 232 7.86 10.39 -35.30
N LYS A 233 6.57 10.07 -35.46
CA LYS A 233 5.51 10.64 -34.62
C LYS A 233 5.53 10.05 -33.20
N ILE A 234 5.88 8.77 -33.07
CA ILE A 234 6.09 8.15 -31.76
C ILE A 234 7.29 8.81 -31.06
N HIS A 235 8.37 9.07 -31.79
CA HIS A 235 9.56 9.76 -31.27
C HIS A 235 9.29 11.19 -30.81
N GLU A 236 8.51 11.96 -31.56
CA GLU A 236 8.08 13.31 -31.17
C GLU A 236 7.19 13.29 -29.92
N SER A 237 6.26 12.33 -29.85
CA SER A 237 5.39 12.13 -28.68
C SER A 237 6.20 11.80 -27.42
N VAL A 238 7.15 10.86 -27.52
CA VAL A 238 8.06 10.50 -26.42
C VAL A 238 8.89 11.71 -25.98
N SER A 239 9.46 12.48 -26.91
CA SER A 239 10.21 13.71 -26.59
C SER A 239 9.35 14.72 -25.81
N LYS A 240 8.11 14.93 -26.25
CA LYS A 240 7.18 15.85 -25.60
C LYS A 240 6.83 15.39 -24.19
N GLN A 241 6.52 14.10 -24.01
CA GLN A 241 6.22 13.52 -22.70
C GLN A 241 7.45 13.57 -21.77
N LEU A 242 8.64 13.31 -22.30
CA LEU A 242 9.89 13.42 -21.54
C LEU A 242 10.18 14.86 -21.11
N ALA A 243 9.91 15.85 -21.96
CA ALA A 243 10.06 17.26 -21.64
C ALA A 243 9.06 17.74 -20.56
N ILE A 244 7.81 17.29 -20.64
CA ILE A 244 6.78 17.54 -19.61
C ILE A 244 7.22 16.93 -18.28
N TRP A 245 7.62 15.66 -18.30
CA TRP A 245 8.13 14.96 -17.12
C TRP A 245 9.33 15.67 -16.50
N ASN A 246 10.33 16.06 -17.30
CA ASN A 246 11.49 16.84 -16.83
C ASN A 246 11.09 18.18 -16.19
N THR A 247 10.06 18.83 -16.74
CA THR A 247 9.55 20.11 -16.22
C THR A 247 8.89 19.93 -14.86
N ILE A 248 8.01 18.92 -14.74
CA ILE A 248 7.38 18.51 -13.48
C ILE A 248 8.47 18.19 -12.44
N LYS A 249 9.44 17.36 -12.82
CA LYS A 249 10.53 16.95 -11.95
C LYS A 249 11.38 18.12 -11.47
N LYS A 250 11.67 19.09 -12.34
CA LYS A 250 12.41 20.31 -12.00
C LYS A 250 11.63 21.17 -11.00
N LYS A 251 10.31 21.28 -11.16
CA LYS A 251 9.45 22.01 -10.20
C LYS A 251 9.40 21.31 -8.84
N GLN A 252 9.27 19.99 -8.81
CA GLN A 252 9.26 19.21 -7.56
C GLN A 252 10.60 19.30 -6.81
N ASN A 253 11.73 19.24 -7.53
CA ASN A 253 13.04 19.41 -6.91
C ASN A 253 13.27 20.85 -6.42
N ALA A 254 12.73 21.84 -7.13
CA ALA A 254 12.77 23.23 -6.68
C ALA A 254 11.91 23.46 -5.43
N ALA A 255 10.70 22.91 -5.37
CA ALA A 255 9.83 23.02 -4.18
C ALA A 255 10.46 22.39 -2.93
N ARG A 256 11.15 21.25 -3.07
CA ARG A 256 11.88 20.60 -1.95
C ARG A 256 13.06 21.41 -1.41
N LEU A 257 13.67 22.26 -2.24
CA LEU A 257 14.77 23.14 -1.81
C LEU A 257 14.28 24.37 -1.04
N TRP A 258 12.99 24.70 -1.13
CA TRP A 258 12.37 25.85 -0.48
C TRP A 258 11.53 25.46 0.74
N SER A 259 11.35 24.15 1.00
CA SER A 259 10.64 23.62 2.18
C SER A 259 11.59 23.16 3.29
N THR A 260 12.88 23.47 3.19
CA THR A 260 13.93 23.11 4.16
C THR A 260 14.48 24.30 4.95
N ASP A 261 13.77 25.43 4.96
CA ASP A 261 14.01 26.57 5.86
C ASP A 261 12.93 26.65 6.95
#